data_AF-A0A9E4WRY0-F1
#
_entry.id   AF-A0A9E4WRY0-F1
#
_cell.length_a   1.000
_cell.length_b   1.000
_cell.length_c   1.000
_cell.angle_alpha   90.00
_cell.angle_beta   90.00
_cell.angle_gamma   90.00
#
_symmetry.space_group_name_H-M   'P 1'
#
loop_
_entity.id
_entity.type
_entity.pdbx_description
1 polymer ?
#
loop_
_entity_poly.entity_id
_entity_poly.type
_entity_poly.pdbx_seq_one_letter_code
_entity_poly.pdbx_strand_id
1 'polypeptide(L)' 'MNLTGRELWMVVHGMGLGATFLLAYAGGLAGLWSLRPEWVTVAGLQERSRRLGAGTWIMAIVAWLTVITGTYIVYPWYRA' A
#
# COMPACT_ATOMS: atom_id res chain seq x y z
N MET A 1 27.09 10.48 -8.88
CA MET A 1 26.01 11.30 -8.29
C MET A 1 25.71 10.76 -6.90
N ASN A 2 25.63 11.62 -5.89
CA ASN A 2 25.24 11.22 -4.52
C ASN A 2 23.88 11.84 -4.22
N LEU A 3 22.95 11.04 -3.68
CA LEU A 3 21.66 11.53 -3.22
C LEU A 3 21.83 12.28 -1.89
N THR A 4 21.19 13.42 -1.77
CA THR A 4 20.99 14.08 -0.48
C THR A 4 19.98 13.30 0.36
N GLY A 5 20.01 13.47 1.69
CA GLY A 5 19.04 12.81 2.58
C GLY A 5 17.58 13.13 2.24
N ARG A 6 17.30 14.35 1.76
CA ARG A 6 15.94 14.75 1.32
C ARG A 6 15.52 14.03 0.04
N GLU A 7 16.43 13.90 -0.93
CA GLU A 7 16.15 13.16 -2.17
C GLU A 7 15.93 11.67 -1.90
N LEU A 8 16.70 11.09 -0.97
CA LEU A 8 16.47 9.72 -0.52
C LEU A 8 15.05 9.55 0.04
N TRP A 9 14.60 10.47 0.90
CA TRP A 9 13.25 10.42 1.45
C TRP A 9 12.16 10.64 0.40
N MET A 10 12.40 11.47 -0.62
CA MET A 10 11.46 11.61 -1.75
C MET A 10 11.29 10.29 -2.51
N VAL A 11 12.37 9.55 -2.73
CA VAL A 11 12.31 8.22 -3.37
C VAL A 11 11.59 7.21 -2.47
N VAL A 12 11.94 7.14 -1.18
CA VAL A 12 11.31 6.23 -0.22
C VAL A 12 9.81 6.50 -0.12
N HIS A 13 9.40 7.76 -0.03
CA HIS A 13 7.98 8.14 0.04
C HIS A 13 7.25 7.89 -1.28
N GLY A 14 7.74 8.47 -2.37
CA GLY A 14 7.03 8.44 -3.66
C GLY A 14 7.06 7.07 -4.33
N MET A 15 8.25 6.48 -4.50
CA MET A 15 8.40 5.19 -5.16
C MET A 15 8.22 4.04 -4.18
N GLY A 16 8.86 4.09 -3.00
CA GLY A 16 8.78 3.00 -2.03
C GLY A 16 7.36 2.79 -1.49
N LEU A 17 6.86 3.77 -0.72
CA LEU A 17 5.53 3.68 -0.10
C LEU A 17 4.43 3.81 -1.15
N GLY A 18 4.53 4.78 -2.07
CA GLY A 18 3.52 4.99 -3.12
C GLY A 18 3.33 3.77 -4.03
N ALA A 19 4.40 3.17 -4.57
CA ALA A 19 4.24 1.98 -5.42
C ALA A 19 3.73 0.78 -4.63
N THR A 20 4.19 0.58 -3.40
CA THR A 20 3.70 -0.50 -2.54
C THR A 20 2.20 -0.35 -2.28
N PHE A 21 1.73 0.88 -2.01
CA PHE A 21 0.30 1.16 -1.86
C PHE A 21 -0.47 0.84 -3.13
N LEU A 22 -0.01 1.28 -4.29
CA LEU A 22 -0.68 1.01 -5.58
C LEU A 22 -0.76 -0.49 -5.89
N LEU A 23 0.31 -1.25 -5.60
CA LEU A 23 0.31 -2.71 -5.77
C LEU A 23 -0.66 -3.39 -4.81
N ALA A 24 -0.70 -2.98 -3.54
CA ALA A 24 -1.63 -3.51 -2.57
C ALA A 24 -3.09 -3.18 -2.94
N TYR A 25 -3.35 -1.97 -3.43
CA TYR A 25 -4.66 -1.52 -3.87
C TYR A 25 -5.14 -2.31 -5.10
N ALA A 26 -4.33 -2.36 -6.17
CA ALA A 26 -4.65 -3.11 -7.38
C ALA A 26 -4.79 -4.61 -7.10
N GLY A 27 -3.89 -5.18 -6.30
CA GLY A 27 -3.96 -6.58 -5.85
C GLY A 27 -5.20 -6.86 -5.00
N GLY A 28 -5.62 -5.92 -4.15
CA GLY A 28 -6.85 -6.00 -3.38
C GLY A 28 -8.09 -6.01 -4.27
N LEU A 29 -8.17 -5.12 -5.27
CA LEU A 29 -9.25 -5.12 -6.26
C LEU A 29 -9.30 -6.43 -7.06
N ALA A 30 -8.14 -6.90 -7.53
CA ALA A 30 -8.04 -8.18 -8.24
C ALA A 30 -8.46 -9.37 -7.34
N GLY A 31 -8.06 -9.34 -6.07
CA GLY A 31 -8.43 -10.35 -5.09
C GLY A 31 -9.94 -10.37 -4.82
N LEU A 32 -10.57 -9.22 -4.65
CA LEU A 32 -12.03 -9.09 -4.52
C LEU A 32 -12.75 -9.60 -5.77
N TRP A 33 -12.29 -9.20 -6.95
CA TRP A 33 -12.85 -9.67 -8.22
C TRP A 33 -12.72 -11.18 -8.42
N SER A 34 -11.72 -11.81 -7.82
CA SER A 34 -11.50 -13.26 -7.88
C SER A 34 -12.46 -14.09 -7.04
N LEU A 35 -13.26 -13.48 -6.15
CA LEU A 35 -14.21 -14.16 -5.25
C LEU A 35 -15.51 -14.57 -5.96
N ARG A 36 -15.40 -15.11 -7.18
CA ARG A 36 -16.56 -15.57 -7.95
C ARG A 36 -16.92 -17.00 -7.55
N PRO A 37 -18.19 -17.31 -7.23
CA PRO A 37 -18.60 -18.64 -6.78
C PRO A 37 -18.16 -19.78 -7.71
N GLU A 38 -18.13 -19.52 -9.03
CA GLU A 38 -17.68 -20.49 -10.04
C GLU A 38 -16.18 -20.86 -9.94
N TRP A 39 -15.37 -20.02 -9.27
CA TRP A 39 -13.90 -20.11 -9.27
C TRP A 39 -13.31 -20.42 -7.89
N VAL A 40 -14.14 -20.56 -6.85
CA VAL A 40 -13.69 -20.81 -5.48
C VAL A 40 -14.50 -21.90 -4.79
N THR A 41 -13.80 -22.78 -4.09
CA THR A 41 -14.38 -23.67 -3.09
C THR A 41 -14.56 -22.93 -1.77
N VAL A 42 -15.35 -23.48 -0.83
CA VAL A 42 -15.55 -22.89 0.51
C VAL A 42 -14.23 -22.70 1.26
N ALA A 43 -13.35 -23.71 1.23
CA ALA A 43 -12.02 -23.61 1.84
C ALA A 43 -11.14 -22.54 1.12
N GLY A 44 -11.22 -22.48 -0.21
CA GLY A 44 -10.53 -21.45 -1.00
C GLY A 44 -11.03 -20.03 -0.70
N LEU A 45 -12.32 -19.86 -0.42
CA LEU A 45 -12.93 -18.59 -0.03
C LEU A 45 -12.41 -18.10 1.31
N GLN A 46 -12.31 -18.97 2.33
CA GLN A 46 -11.76 -18.60 3.63
C GLN A 46 -10.30 -18.12 3.54
N GLU A 47 -9.47 -18.86 2.81
CA GLU A 47 -8.05 -18.49 2.62
C GLU A 47 -7.91 -17.15 1.87
N ARG A 48 -8.64 -16.97 0.77
CA ARG A 48 -8.61 -15.71 0.01
C ARG A 48 -9.12 -14.53 0.82
N SER A 49 -10.16 -14.72 1.63
CA SER A 49 -10.70 -13.69 2.52
C SER A 49 -9.67 -13.26 3.57
N ARG A 50 -8.94 -14.21 4.17
CA ARG A 50 -7.85 -13.92 5.10
C ARG A 50 -6.71 -13.14 4.45
N ARG A 51 -6.31 -13.53 3.24
CA ARG A 51 -5.28 -12.81 2.47
C ARG A 51 -5.72 -11.39 2.09
N LEU A 52 -6.97 -11.22 1.68
CA LEU A 52 -7.55 -9.90 1.40
C LEU A 52 -7.57 -9.01 2.65
N GLY A 53 -7.95 -9.58 3.80
CA GLY A 53 -7.89 -8.87 5.08
C GLY A 53 -6.47 -8.44 5.44
N ALA A 54 -5.49 -9.35 5.34
CA ALA A 54 -4.09 -9.04 5.60
C ALA A 54 -3.54 -7.98 4.62
N GLY A 55 -3.84 -8.10 3.33
CA GLY A 55 -3.46 -7.12 2.31
C GLY A 55 -4.07 -5.73 2.57
N THR A 56 -5.33 -5.69 3.04
CA THR A 56 -5.99 -4.44 3.43
C THR A 56 -5.30 -3.79 4.63
N TRP A 57 -4.92 -4.57 5.64
CA TRP A 57 -4.15 -4.06 6.78
C TRP A 57 -2.78 -3.50 6.36
N ILE A 58 -2.05 -4.22 5.50
CA ILE A 58 -0.78 -3.76 4.95
C ILE A 58 -0.98 -2.44 4.19
N MET A 59 -1.99 -2.39 3.32
CA MET A 59 -2.33 -1.18 2.56
C MET A 59 -2.63 0.01 3.48
N ALA A 60 -3.39 -0.19 4.56
CA ALA A 60 -3.69 0.85 5.54
C ALA A 60 -2.44 1.36 6.26
N ILE A 61 -1.54 0.46 6.66
CA ILE A 61 -0.25 0.83 7.29
C ILE A 61 0.59 1.65 6.31
N VAL A 62 0.74 1.19 5.06
CA VAL A 62 1.51 1.90 4.04
C VAL A 62 0.91 3.27 3.74
N ALA A 63 -0.42 3.38 3.68
CA ALA A 63 -1.11 4.66 3.50
C ALA A 63 -0.78 5.64 4.63
N TRP A 64 -0.86 5.21 5.89
CA TRP A 64 -0.51 6.05 7.05
C TRP A 64 0.96 6.43 7.06
N LEU A 65 1.87 5.51 6.76
CA LEU A 65 3.29 5.83 6.62
C LEU A 65 3.52 6.85 5.52
N THR A 66 2.79 6.76 4.40
CA THR A 66 2.84 7.75 3.32
C THR A 66 2.39 9.11 3.85
N VAL A 67 1.26 9.21 4.52
CA VAL A 67 0.77 10.48 5.10
C VAL A 67 1.78 11.09 6.08
N ILE A 68 2.31 10.29 7.02
CA ILE A 68 3.25 10.76 8.04
C ILE A 68 4.55 11.26 7.38
N THR A 69 5.14 10.46 6.50
CA THR A 69 6.39 10.83 5.81
C THR A 69 6.19 12.04 4.89
N GLY A 70 5.06 12.11 4.18
CA GLY A 70 4.71 13.24 3.32
C GLY A 70 4.59 14.54 4.11
N THR A 71 3.85 14.49 5.23
CA THR A 71 3.56 15.67 6.07
C THR A 71 4.79 16.18 6.80
N TYR A 72 5.57 15.29 7.42
CA TYR A 72 6.62 15.70 8.36
C TYR A 72 8.03 15.70 7.77
N ILE A 73 8.28 14.92 6.71
CA ILE A 73 9.63 14.73 6.16
C ILE A 73 9.74 15.33 4.76
N VAL A 74 8.85 14.93 3.85
CA VAL A 74 8.95 15.34 2.43
C VAL A 74 8.48 16.77 2.23
N TYR A 75 7.34 17.16 2.82
CA TYR A 75 6.74 18.47 2.61
C TYR A 75 6.43 19.26 3.90
N PRO A 76 7.39 19.39 4.83
CA PRO A 76 7.15 20.04 6.13
C PRO A 76 6.70 21.50 6.04
N TRP A 77 6.94 22.20 4.93
CA TRP A 77 6.55 23.61 4.75
C TRP A 77 5.05 23.80 4.44
N TYR A 78 4.31 22.75 4.08
CA TYR A 78 2.85 22.85 3.87
C TYR A 78 2.04 22.76 5.18
N ARG A 79 2.69 22.59 6.34
CA ARG A 79 2.02 22.54 7.66
C ARG A 79 1.77 23.92 8.29
N ALA A 80 2.21 24.98 7.61
CA ALA A 80 2.16 26.37 8.08
C ALA A 80 0.74 26.93 8.06
#